data_AF-A0A3C0W574-F1
#
_entry.id   AF-A0A3C0W574-F1
#
_cell.length_a   1.000
_cell.length_b   1.000
_cell.length_c   1.000
_cell.angle_alpha   90.00
_cell.angle_beta   90.00
_cell.angle_gamma   90.00
#
_symmetry.space_group_name_H-M   'P 1'
#
loop_
_entity.id
_entity.type
_entity.pdbx_description
1 polymer ?
#
loop_
_entity_poly.entity_id
_entity_poly.type
_entity_poly.pdbx_seq_one_letter_code
_entity_poly.pdbx_strand_id
1 'polypeptide(L)'
;VTTGLLAMAKNDDQLAAVIGHEVGHVVARHAAERASTTQTTGLVLGAVQSRAGDYGQAVQAFGGLGAQLGVLLPFSRSHELEADRLGVDYMAAAGYKPSESLALWRAMAAGRQSGTPEFASTHPSDQTRIAQLQQYIASRGWN
;
A
#
# COMPACT_ATOMS: atom_id res chain seq x y z
N VAL A 1 -0.76 8.97 -4.74
CA VAL A 1 0.59 9.55 -4.87
C VAL A 1 0.86 10.45 -3.68
N THR A 2 1.68 10.01 -2.74
CA THR A 2 2.15 10.89 -1.67
C THR A 2 3.31 11.75 -2.18
N THR A 3 3.38 13.02 -1.77
CA THR A 3 4.48 13.93 -2.12
C THR A 3 5.85 13.39 -1.71
N GLY A 4 5.89 12.57 -0.65
CA GLY A 4 7.11 11.92 -0.18
C GLY A 4 7.63 10.79 -1.08
N LEU A 5 6.76 9.98 -1.70
CA LEU A 5 7.22 8.99 -2.71
C LEU A 5 7.85 9.68 -3.92
N LEU A 6 7.24 10.78 -4.37
CA LEU A 6 7.75 11.58 -5.49
C LEU A 6 9.14 12.15 -5.21
N ALA A 7 9.38 12.62 -3.98
CA ALA A 7 10.67 13.18 -3.57
C ALA A 7 11.81 12.14 -3.50
N MET A 8 11.50 10.84 -3.48
CA MET A 8 12.50 9.77 -3.48
C MET A 8 12.99 9.39 -4.87
N ALA A 9 12.19 9.67 -5.92
CA ALA A 9 12.55 9.32 -7.29
C ALA A 9 13.75 10.15 -7.76
N LYS A 10 14.79 9.48 -8.25
CA LYS A 10 16.03 10.12 -8.72
C LYS A 10 16.12 10.27 -10.24
N ASN A 11 15.21 9.64 -10.97
CA ASN A 11 15.13 9.67 -12.42
C ASN A 11 13.68 9.39 -12.87
N ASP A 12 13.42 9.54 -14.17
CA ASP A 12 12.08 9.39 -14.75
C ASP A 12 11.55 7.96 -14.64
N ASP A 13 12.41 6.94 -14.70
CA ASP A 13 12.03 5.53 -14.51
C ASP A 13 11.50 5.29 -13.09
N GLN A 14 12.17 5.84 -12.07
CA GLN A 14 11.73 5.75 -10.67
C GLN A 14 10.46 6.57 -10.42
N LEU A 15 10.31 7.71 -11.10
CA LEU A 15 9.06 8.47 -11.07
C LEU A 15 7.91 7.65 -11.70
N ALA A 16 8.17 6.98 -12.82
CA ALA A 16 7.21 6.07 -13.45
C ALA A 16 6.85 4.89 -12.53
N ALA A 17 7.78 4.41 -11.71
CA ALA A 17 7.48 3.39 -10.70
C ALA A 17 6.48 3.89 -9.63
N VAL A 18 6.66 5.11 -9.12
CA VAL A 18 5.72 5.74 -8.19
C VAL A 18 4.34 5.86 -8.82
N ILE A 19 4.27 6.43 -10.02
CA ILE A 19 3.00 6.67 -10.72
C ILE A 19 2.32 5.35 -11.08
N GLY A 20 3.09 4.38 -11.60
CA GLY A 20 2.60 3.06 -11.98
C GLY A 20 2.02 2.31 -10.79
N HIS A 21 2.68 2.32 -9.64
CA HIS A 21 2.17 1.72 -8.40
C HIS A 21 0.83 2.33 -7.97
N GLU A 22 0.71 3.65 -8.05
CA GLU A 22 -0.50 4.38 -7.64
C GLU A 22 -1.67 4.15 -8.61
N VAL A 23 -1.38 4.07 -9.93
CA VAL A 23 -2.35 3.61 -10.93
C VAL A 23 -2.74 2.16 -10.66
N GLY A 24 -1.80 1.29 -10.26
CA GLY A 24 -2.05 -0.09 -9.84
C GLY A 24 -3.11 -0.17 -8.74
N HIS A 25 -2.99 0.65 -7.68
CA HIS A 25 -4.00 0.73 -6.62
C HIS A 25 -5.39 1.15 -7.13
N VAL A 26 -5.45 2.10 -8.06
CA VAL A 26 -6.72 2.58 -8.63
C VAL A 26 -7.37 1.50 -9.49
N VAL A 27 -6.59 0.85 -10.37
CA VAL A 27 -7.10 -0.20 -11.26
C VAL A 27 -7.57 -1.42 -10.47
N ALA A 28 -6.80 -1.85 -9.47
CA ALA A 28 -7.17 -2.95 -8.58
C ALA A 28 -8.24 -2.56 -7.54
N ARG A 29 -8.68 -1.29 -7.51
CA ARG A 29 -9.74 -0.79 -6.62
C ARG A 29 -9.45 -1.01 -5.13
N HIS A 30 -8.18 -1.06 -4.72
CA HIS A 30 -7.77 -1.36 -3.34
C HIS A 30 -8.38 -0.40 -2.31
N ALA A 31 -8.64 0.86 -2.67
CA ALA A 31 -9.32 1.81 -1.79
C ALA A 31 -10.78 1.41 -1.51
N ALA A 32 -11.50 0.93 -2.53
CA ALA A 32 -12.88 0.46 -2.39
C ALA A 32 -12.95 -0.84 -1.58
N GLU A 33 -12.03 -1.78 -1.83
CA GLU A 33 -11.92 -3.02 -1.05
C GLU A 33 -11.63 -2.75 0.42
N ARG A 34 -10.71 -1.82 0.70
CA ARG A 34 -10.43 -1.37 2.06
C ARG A 34 -11.68 -0.74 2.70
N ALA A 35 -12.35 0.17 2.00
CA ALA A 35 -13.56 0.83 2.52
C ALA A 35 -14.66 -0.20 2.83
N SER A 36 -14.86 -1.18 1.94
CA SER A 36 -15.81 -2.27 2.15
C SER A 36 -15.45 -3.16 3.34
N THR A 37 -14.17 -3.50 3.50
CA THR A 37 -13.67 -4.28 4.64
C THR A 37 -13.88 -3.54 5.96
N THR A 38 -13.55 -2.25 6.00
CA THR A 38 -13.74 -1.39 7.17
C THR A 38 -15.23 -1.24 7.51
N GLN A 39 -16.09 -1.03 6.51
CA GLN A 39 -17.54 -0.93 6.71
C GLN A 39 -18.12 -2.24 7.26
N THR A 40 -17.77 -3.37 6.65
CA THR A 40 -18.24 -4.70 7.09
C THR A 40 -17.79 -4.99 8.51
N THR A 41 -16.52 -4.71 8.82
CA THR A 41 -15.98 -4.86 10.18
C THR A 41 -16.74 -3.96 11.17
N GLY A 42 -17.00 -2.71 10.81
CA GLY A 42 -17.80 -1.78 11.61
C GLY A 42 -19.23 -2.26 11.86
N LEU A 43 -19.90 -2.81 10.84
CA LEU A 43 -21.24 -3.39 10.97
C LEU A 43 -21.27 -4.61 11.89
N VAL A 44 -20.28 -5.51 11.77
CA VAL A 44 -20.16 -6.67 12.65
C VAL A 44 -19.92 -6.25 14.10
N LEU A 45 -19.00 -5.31 14.32
CA LEU A 45 -18.73 -4.77 15.66
C LEU A 45 -19.98 -4.08 16.23
N GLY A 46 -20.71 -3.30 15.43
CA GLY A 46 -21.96 -2.67 15.83
C GLY A 46 -23.08 -3.66 16.16
N ALA A 47 -23.18 -4.77 15.41
CA ALA A 47 -24.14 -5.83 15.69
C ALA A 47 -23.81 -6.55 17.01
N VAL A 48 -22.53 -6.84 17.29
CA VAL A 48 -22.07 -7.37 18.58
C VAL A 48 -22.38 -6.39 19.71
N GLN A 49 -22.13 -5.10 19.50
CA GLN A 49 -22.43 -4.04 20.46
C GLN A 49 -23.91 -4.00 20.84
N SER A 50 -24.80 -4.07 19.85
CA SER A 50 -26.25 -4.03 20.06
C SER A 50 -26.78 -5.20 20.92
N ARG A 51 -26.02 -6.30 20.99
CA ARG A 51 -26.36 -7.50 21.77
C ARG A 51 -25.63 -7.60 23.12
N ALA A 52 -24.63 -6.75 23.37
CA ALA A 52 -23.73 -6.86 24.52
C ALA A 52 -24.16 -6.10 25.79
N GLY A 53 -25.28 -5.34 25.76
CA GLY A 53 -25.79 -4.65 26.95
C GLY A 53 -24.80 -3.64 27.56
N ASP A 54 -24.55 -3.72 28.88
CA ASP A 54 -23.66 -2.81 29.64
C ASP A 54 -22.19 -2.77 29.17
N TYR A 55 -21.76 -3.72 28.32
CA TYR A 55 -20.45 -3.68 27.66
C TYR A 55 -20.42 -2.74 26.44
N GLY A 56 -21.54 -2.08 26.12
CA GLY A 56 -21.70 -1.20 24.97
C GLY A 56 -20.70 -0.04 24.93
N GLN A 57 -20.26 0.52 26.07
CA GLN A 57 -19.28 1.60 26.08
C GLN A 57 -17.87 1.14 25.65
N ALA A 58 -17.46 -0.08 26.02
CA ALA A 58 -16.18 -0.65 25.61
C ALA A 58 -16.13 -0.87 24.08
N VAL A 59 -17.24 -1.32 23.50
CA VAL A 59 -17.32 -1.52 22.04
C VAL A 59 -17.40 -0.19 21.27
N GLN A 60 -17.99 0.85 21.85
CA GLN A 60 -18.04 2.20 21.24
C GLN A 60 -16.64 2.84 21.14
N ALA A 61 -15.81 2.67 22.17
CA ALA A 61 -14.41 3.08 22.15
C ALA A 61 -13.62 2.33 21.05
N PHE A 62 -13.84 1.02 20.90
CA PHE A 62 -13.22 0.21 19.85
C PHE A 62 -13.72 0.56 18.43
N GLY A 63 -15.01 0.86 18.25
CA GLY A 63 -15.60 1.22 16.97
C GLY A 63 -15.14 2.60 16.47
N GLY A 64 -15.02 3.58 17.36
CA GLY A 64 -14.46 4.90 17.05
C GLY A 64 -12.98 4.83 16.68
N LEU A 65 -12.20 4.01 17.38
CA LEU A 65 -10.81 3.69 17.03
C LEU A 65 -10.71 2.99 15.67
N GLY A 66 -11.56 2.01 15.38
CA GLY A 66 -11.54 1.27 14.11
C GLY A 66 -11.79 2.14 12.87
N ALA A 67 -12.71 3.11 12.95
CA ALA A 67 -12.98 4.04 11.86
C ALA A 67 -11.82 5.02 11.61
N GLN A 68 -11.20 5.50 12.69
CA GLN A 68 -10.04 6.42 12.61
C GLN A 68 -8.78 5.68 12.13
N LEU A 69 -8.61 4.42 12.54
CA LEU A 69 -7.53 3.54 12.09
C LEU A 69 -7.73 3.11 10.63
N GLY A 70 -8.95 2.87 10.13
CA GLY A 70 -9.18 2.45 8.74
C GLY A 70 -8.64 3.43 7.68
N VAL A 71 -8.62 4.73 8.01
CA VAL A 71 -8.03 5.79 7.16
C VAL A 71 -6.51 5.86 7.31
N LEU A 72 -5.98 5.51 8.48
CA LEU A 72 -4.54 5.58 8.81
C LEU A 72 -3.78 4.25 8.61
N LEU A 73 -4.49 3.13 8.42
CA LEU A 73 -3.87 1.82 8.29
C LEU A 73 -3.20 1.69 6.91
N PRO A 74 -1.99 1.10 6.84
CA PRO A 74 -1.34 0.80 5.57
C PRO A 74 -2.20 -0.14 4.71
N PHE A 75 -1.98 -0.12 3.39
CA PHE A 75 -2.53 -1.18 2.54
C PHE A 75 -1.98 -2.54 3.00
N SER A 76 -2.75 -3.60 2.74
CA SER A 76 -2.28 -4.95 3.01
C SER A 76 -1.07 -5.27 2.14
N ARG A 77 -0.21 -6.19 2.60
CA ARG A 77 0.96 -6.63 1.82
C ARG A 77 0.56 -7.18 0.44
N SER A 78 -0.61 -7.81 0.32
CA SER A 78 -1.13 -8.30 -0.95
C SER A 78 -1.50 -7.15 -1.89
N HIS A 79 -2.18 -6.11 -1.40
CA HIS A 79 -2.51 -4.93 -2.22
C HIS A 79 -1.25 -4.21 -2.71
N GLU A 80 -0.25 -4.07 -1.84
CA GLU A 80 1.03 -3.45 -2.20
C GLU A 80 1.77 -4.25 -3.28
N LEU A 81 1.82 -5.59 -3.15
CA LEU A 81 2.47 -6.45 -4.13
C LEU A 81 1.74 -6.45 -5.49
N GLU A 82 0.41 -6.45 -5.47
CA GLU A 82 -0.40 -6.36 -6.68
C GLU A 82 -0.20 -5.00 -7.39
N ALA A 83 -0.21 -3.91 -6.63
CA ALA A 83 0.09 -2.58 -7.14
C ALA A 83 1.52 -2.49 -7.71
N ASP A 84 2.51 -3.09 -7.05
CA ASP A 84 3.89 -3.17 -7.55
C ASP A 84 3.96 -3.90 -8.90
N ARG A 85 3.27 -5.04 -9.05
CA ARG A 85 3.25 -5.83 -10.30
C ARG A 85 2.58 -5.09 -11.44
N LEU A 86 1.38 -4.56 -11.21
CA LEU A 86 0.66 -3.75 -12.19
C LEU A 86 1.48 -2.51 -12.56
N GLY A 87 2.12 -1.87 -11.57
CA GLY A 87 2.96 -0.71 -11.79
C GLY A 87 4.12 -0.99 -12.73
N VAL A 88 4.87 -2.07 -12.52
CA VAL A 88 5.98 -2.43 -13.41
C VAL A 88 5.51 -2.89 -14.81
N ASP A 89 4.32 -3.48 -14.92
CA ASP A 89 3.70 -3.77 -16.21
C ASP A 89 3.40 -2.48 -16.99
N TYR A 90 2.85 -1.46 -16.31
CA TYR A 90 2.60 -0.15 -16.92
C TYR A 90 3.88 0.60 -17.27
N MET A 91 4.90 0.52 -16.42
CA MET A 91 6.23 1.07 -16.74
C MET A 91 6.77 0.47 -18.04
N ALA A 92 6.77 -0.86 -18.15
CA ALA A 92 7.24 -1.55 -19.34
C ALA A 92 6.43 -1.16 -20.59
N ALA A 93 5.10 -1.11 -20.47
CA ALA A 93 4.21 -0.71 -21.56
C ALA A 93 4.44 0.75 -22.01
N ALA A 94 4.86 1.63 -21.10
CA ALA A 94 5.18 3.03 -21.37
C ALA A 94 6.65 3.26 -21.80
N GLY A 95 7.47 2.21 -21.88
CA GLY A 95 8.88 2.29 -22.31
C GLY A 95 9.88 2.67 -21.21
N TYR A 96 9.46 2.68 -19.94
CA TYR A 96 10.33 2.86 -18.78
C TYR A 96 10.95 1.53 -18.33
N LYS A 97 12.03 1.60 -17.56
CA LYS A 97 12.76 0.43 -17.05
C LYS A 97 12.15 -0.12 -15.75
N PRO A 98 11.49 -1.30 -15.77
CA PRO A 98 10.86 -1.88 -14.58
C PRO A 98 11.82 -2.10 -13.40
N SER A 99 13.08 -2.41 -13.69
CA SER A 99 14.11 -2.69 -12.68
C SER A 99 14.46 -1.50 -11.79
N GLU A 100 14.25 -0.28 -12.25
CA GLU A 100 14.47 0.94 -11.46
C GLU A 100 13.50 1.04 -10.27
N SER A 101 12.34 0.37 -10.35
CA SER A 101 11.42 0.27 -9.20
C SER A 101 12.07 -0.43 -8.00
N LEU A 102 12.96 -1.42 -8.24
CA LEU A 102 13.69 -2.11 -7.17
C LEU A 102 14.66 -1.19 -6.44
N ALA A 103 15.30 -0.25 -7.15
CA ALA A 103 16.20 0.72 -6.54
C ALA A 103 15.42 1.67 -5.61
N LEU A 104 14.27 2.18 -6.09
CA LEU A 104 13.36 3.02 -5.32
C LEU A 104 12.87 2.32 -4.04
N TRP A 105 12.37 1.09 -4.15
CA TRP A 105 11.81 0.35 -3.01
C TRP A 105 12.87 -0.08 -1.99
N ARG A 106 14.10 -0.37 -2.42
CA ARG A 106 15.24 -0.60 -1.52
C ARG A 106 15.62 0.67 -0.78
N ALA A 107 15.65 1.83 -1.45
CA ALA A 107 15.92 3.11 -0.81
C ALA A 107 14.86 3.44 0.25
N MET A 108 13.59 3.18 -0.04
CA MET A 108 12.49 3.34 0.93
C MET A 108 12.65 2.41 2.14
N ALA A 109 13.00 1.14 1.91
CA ALA A 109 13.23 0.17 2.98
C ALA A 109 14.41 0.59 3.90
N ALA A 110 15.47 1.18 3.33
CA ALA A 110 16.61 1.69 4.09
C ALA A 110 16.28 2.96 4.89
N GLY A 111 15.47 3.88 4.33
CA GLY A 111 15.10 5.15 4.95
C GLY A 111 14.19 5.04 6.18
N ARG A 112 13.61 3.87 6.46
CA ARG A 112 12.76 3.62 7.63
C ARG A 112 13.46 3.82 8.98
N GLN A 113 14.78 3.76 9.03
CA GLN A 113 15.56 3.76 10.27
C GLN A 113 15.68 5.17 10.91
N SER A 114 15.41 6.25 10.18
CA SER A 114 15.64 7.64 10.63
C SER A 114 14.35 8.47 10.77
N GLY A 115 13.36 7.92 11.49
CA GLY A 115 12.01 8.49 11.56
C GLY A 115 11.26 8.17 10.27
N THR A 116 10.28 7.26 10.34
CA THR A 116 9.55 6.81 9.15
C THR A 116 8.67 7.96 8.64
N PRO A 117 8.94 8.48 7.43
CA PRO A 117 8.08 9.50 6.84
C PRO A 117 6.65 8.98 6.67
N GLU A 118 5.66 9.86 6.72
CA GLU A 118 4.22 9.49 6.64
C GLU A 118 3.90 8.59 5.43
N PHE A 119 4.52 8.85 4.28
CA PHE A 119 4.33 8.01 3.08
C PHE A 119 4.82 6.57 3.24
N ALA A 120 5.93 6.37 3.96
CA ALA A 120 6.47 5.04 4.18
C ALA A 120 5.54 4.28 5.14
N SER A 121 4.81 4.98 5.99
CA SER A 121 3.77 4.40 6.84
C SER A 121 2.54 3.95 6.06
N THR A 122 2.17 4.61 4.96
CA THR A 122 1.00 4.21 4.15
C THR A 122 1.32 3.10 3.13
N HIS A 123 2.55 3.10 2.58
CA HIS A 123 3.03 2.12 1.59
C HIS A 123 4.33 1.44 2.07
N PRO A 124 4.23 0.48 3.01
CA PRO A 124 5.41 -0.11 3.61
C PRO A 124 6.15 -1.07 2.66
N SER A 125 7.29 -0.63 2.11
CA SER A 125 8.26 -1.54 1.45
C SER A 125 9.02 -2.42 2.45
N ASP A 126 9.10 -3.72 2.16
CA ASP A 126 9.88 -4.72 2.91
C ASP A 126 10.66 -5.66 1.98
N GLN A 127 11.61 -6.42 2.55
CA GLN A 127 12.49 -7.31 1.79
C GLN A 127 11.73 -8.41 1.03
N THR A 128 10.62 -8.90 1.58
CA THR A 128 9.80 -9.94 0.95
C THR A 128 9.17 -9.40 -0.33
N ARG A 129 8.59 -8.20 -0.24
CA ARG A 129 7.95 -7.53 -1.39
C ARG A 129 8.95 -7.22 -2.50
N ILE A 130 10.13 -6.70 -2.14
CA ILE A 130 11.22 -6.43 -3.09
C ILE A 130 11.67 -7.73 -3.78
N ALA A 131 11.83 -8.83 -3.03
CA ALA A 131 12.22 -10.11 -3.60
C ALA A 131 11.18 -10.67 -4.58
N GLN A 132 9.89 -10.57 -4.23
CA GLN A 132 8.79 -11.01 -5.10
C GLN A 132 8.66 -10.16 -6.35
N LEU A 133 8.84 -8.84 -6.24
CA LEU A 133 8.84 -7.95 -7.40
C LEU A 133 10.05 -8.23 -8.31
N GLN A 134 11.23 -8.47 -7.73
CA GLN A 134 12.42 -8.84 -8.49
C GLN A 134 12.23 -10.15 -9.26
N GLN A 135 11.62 -11.17 -8.63
CA GLN A 135 11.27 -12.42 -9.30
C GLN A 135 10.26 -12.21 -10.43
N TYR A 136 9.28 -11.32 -10.24
CA TYR A 136 8.30 -10.98 -11.27
C TYR A 136 8.97 -10.27 -12.46
N ILE A 137 9.76 -9.23 -12.22
CA ILE A 137 10.51 -8.51 -13.26
C ILE A 137 11.40 -9.49 -14.07
N ALA A 138 12.11 -10.38 -13.38
CA ALA A 138 12.97 -11.38 -14.01
C ALA A 138 12.17 -12.39 -14.87
N SER A 139 10.99 -12.84 -14.41
CA SER A 139 10.16 -13.78 -15.17
C SER A 139 9.57 -13.16 -16.44
N ARG A 140 9.50 -11.83 -16.52
CA ARG A 140 9.08 -11.05 -17.68
C ARG A 140 10.23 -10.73 -18.65
N GLY A 141 11.46 -11.05 -18.29
CA GLY A 141 12.66 -10.75 -19.09
C GLY A 141 13.05 -9.27 -19.08
N TRP A 142 12.59 -8.51 -18.09
CA TRP A 142 12.93 -7.10 -17.92
C TRP A 142 14.19 -6.97 -17.05
N ASN A 143 15.15 -6.15 -17.50
CA ASN A 143 16.44 -5.93 -16.83
C ASN A 143 16.55 -4.56 -16.21
#